data_AF-A0A2S8NS38-F1
#
_entry.id   AF-A0A2S8NS38-F1
#
_cell.length_a   1.000
_cell.length_b   1.000
_cell.length_c   1.000
_cell.angle_alpha   90.00
_cell.angle_beta   90.00
_cell.angle_gamma   90.00
#
_symmetry.space_group_name_H-M   'P 1'
#
loop_
_entity.id
_entity.type
_entity.pdbx_description
1 polymer ?
#
loop_
_entity_poly.entity_id
_entity_poly.type
_entity_poly.pdbx_seq_one_letter_code
_entity_poly.pdbx_strand_id
1 'polypeptide(L)'
;MTKNESILTKENNNLNQQKNLLNWEKDKEKLINKYKRFLKEKNVILDIIKLDFLEEFCTLKLTLNNINNEIQTLINDGKLFSETDNNRGKPKEVRHPALISYGQAYKDYKAGYEIIEQWIKIANQKDNSDTFNFNNLYDNSEEK
;
A
#
# COMPACT_ATOMS: atom_id res chain seq x y z
N MET A 1 -0.07 -8.85 -45.11
CA MET A 1 0.17 -7.95 -43.95
C MET A 1 0.35 -8.81 -42.73
N THR A 2 1.43 -8.60 -41.99
CA THR A 2 2.59 -9.49 -42.09
C THR A 2 3.07 -9.89 -40.70
N LYS A 3 3.51 -11.14 -40.51
CA LYS A 3 4.11 -11.67 -39.26
C LYS A 3 5.09 -10.69 -38.58
N ASN A 4 5.79 -9.85 -39.34
CA ASN A 4 6.72 -8.85 -38.85
C ASN A 4 6.06 -7.69 -38.08
N GLU A 5 4.85 -7.26 -38.45
CA GLU A 5 4.09 -6.23 -37.70
C GLU A 5 3.66 -6.76 -36.33
N SER A 6 3.31 -8.05 -36.25
CA SER A 6 2.97 -8.74 -35.00
C SER A 6 4.18 -8.93 -34.07
N ILE A 7 5.39 -9.09 -34.61
CA ILE A 7 6.62 -9.26 -33.82
C ILE A 7 7.04 -7.90 -33.23
N LEU A 8 7.04 -6.84 -34.05
CA LEU A 8 7.35 -5.47 -33.61
C LEU A 8 6.38 -4.95 -32.54
N THR A 9 5.08 -5.29 -32.64
CA THR A 9 4.09 -4.94 -31.60
C THR A 9 4.30 -5.73 -30.30
N LYS A 10 4.67 -7.01 -30.37
CA LYS A 10 4.99 -7.81 -29.16
C LYS A 10 6.25 -7.32 -28.46
N GLU A 11 7.31 -7.00 -29.20
CA GLU A 11 8.55 -6.46 -28.65
C GLU A 11 8.36 -5.07 -28.02
N ASN A 12 7.62 -4.17 -28.68
CA ASN A 12 7.29 -2.86 -28.12
C ASN A 12 6.44 -2.96 -26.85
N ASN A 13 5.47 -3.89 -26.81
CA ASN A 13 4.67 -4.12 -25.61
C ASN A 13 5.53 -4.65 -24.44
N ASN A 14 6.49 -5.52 -24.72
CA ASN A 14 7.40 -6.08 -23.71
C ASN A 14 8.38 -5.02 -23.18
N LEU A 15 8.92 -4.16 -24.06
CA LEU A 15 9.75 -3.00 -23.70
C LEU A 15 8.98 -1.97 -22.84
N ASN A 16 7.72 -1.70 -23.17
CA ASN A 16 6.87 -0.81 -22.37
C ASN A 16 6.53 -1.41 -21.00
N GLN A 17 6.29 -2.72 -20.92
CA GLN A 17 6.10 -3.42 -19.65
C GLN A 17 7.34 -3.32 -18.75
N GLN A 18 8.54 -3.57 -19.30
CA GLN A 18 9.79 -3.44 -18.56
C GLN A 18 10.06 -1.99 -18.09
N LYS A 19 9.77 -0.99 -18.92
CA LYS A 19 9.88 0.43 -18.51
C LYS A 19 8.91 0.79 -17.39
N ASN A 20 7.67 0.29 -17.45
CA ASN A 20 6.68 0.51 -16.40
C ASN A 20 7.08 -0.15 -15.08
N LEU A 21 7.62 -1.37 -15.12
CA LEU A 21 8.18 -2.07 -13.97
C LEU A 21 9.38 -1.32 -13.35
N LEU A 22 10.30 -0.80 -14.18
CA LEU A 22 11.44 -0.04 -13.69
C LEU A 22 11.02 1.28 -13.02
N ASN A 23 10.02 1.97 -13.58
CA ASN A 23 9.48 3.19 -12.97
C ASN A 23 8.76 2.88 -11.65
N TRP A 24 8.03 1.77 -11.59
CA TRP A 24 7.39 1.29 -10.37
C TRP A 24 8.39 1.06 -9.24
N GLU A 25 9.47 0.33 -9.50
CA GLU A 25 10.51 0.08 -8.51
C GLU A 25 11.18 1.37 -8.03
N LYS A 26 11.47 2.31 -8.94
CA LYS A 26 12.04 3.62 -8.59
C LYS A 26 11.10 4.44 -7.72
N ASP A 27 9.80 4.46 -8.04
CA ASP A 27 8.84 5.23 -7.26
C ASP A 27 8.56 4.58 -5.91
N LYS A 28 8.63 3.25 -5.82
CA LYS A 28 8.59 2.50 -4.56
C LYS A 28 9.79 2.87 -3.67
N GLU A 29 11.00 2.85 -4.21
CA GLU A 29 12.22 3.20 -3.47
C GLU A 29 12.18 4.65 -2.96
N LYS A 30 11.75 5.60 -3.79
CA LYS A 30 11.55 6.99 -3.35
C LYS A 30 10.56 7.10 -2.20
N LEU A 31 9.45 6.37 -2.27
CA LEU A 31 8.42 6.38 -1.24
C LEU A 31 8.93 5.78 0.08
N ILE A 32 9.63 4.64 0.00
CA ILE A 32 10.29 4.01 1.15
C ILE A 32 11.26 5.00 1.81
N ASN A 33 12.11 5.65 1.02
CA ASN A 33 13.08 6.62 1.54
C ASN A 33 12.39 7.83 2.19
N LYS A 34 11.26 8.29 1.65
CA LYS A 34 10.44 9.34 2.25
C LYS A 34 9.89 8.92 3.62
N TYR A 35 9.34 7.71 3.73
CA TYR A 35 8.82 7.19 5.01
C TYR A 35 9.94 6.93 6.03
N LYS A 36 11.07 6.36 5.60
CA LYS A 36 12.26 6.19 6.46
C LYS A 36 12.70 7.51 7.07
N ARG A 37 12.82 8.56 6.23
CA ARG A 37 13.19 9.90 6.69
C ARG A 37 12.15 10.47 7.66
N PHE A 38 10.87 10.44 7.28
CA PHE A 38 9.77 10.92 8.12
C PHE A 38 9.76 10.24 9.50
N LEU A 39 9.97 8.92 9.56
CA LEU A 39 9.96 8.18 10.82
C LEU A 39 11.17 8.48 11.70
N LYS A 40 12.35 8.65 11.10
CA LYS A 40 13.55 9.11 11.83
C LYS A 40 13.35 10.51 12.42
N GLU A 41 12.75 11.43 11.65
CA GLU A 41 12.38 12.78 12.13
C GLU A 41 11.36 12.73 13.30
N LYS A 42 10.65 11.60 13.46
CA LYS A 42 9.71 11.32 14.56
C LYS A 42 10.30 10.46 15.68
N ASN A 43 11.62 10.31 15.74
CA ASN A 43 12.36 9.52 16.73
C ASN A 43 12.10 8.00 16.67
N VAL A 44 11.51 7.49 15.59
CA VAL A 44 11.24 6.05 15.45
C VAL A 44 12.52 5.32 15.05
N ILE A 45 12.92 4.33 15.85
CA ILE A 45 14.01 3.40 15.52
C ILE A 45 13.50 2.37 14.51
N LEU A 46 14.16 2.32 13.34
CA LEU A 46 13.83 1.40 12.25
C LEU A 46 14.70 0.14 12.33
N ASP A 47 14.14 -0.92 12.90
CA ASP A 47 14.69 -2.27 12.83
C ASP A 47 14.28 -2.99 11.53
N ILE A 48 14.77 -4.22 11.33
CA ILE A 48 14.52 -5.00 10.11
C ILE A 48 13.02 -5.27 9.88
N ILE A 49 12.25 -5.54 10.94
CA ILE A 49 10.81 -5.84 10.83
C ILE A 49 10.06 -4.59 10.38
N LYS A 50 10.41 -3.42 10.93
CA LYS A 50 9.80 -2.15 10.49
C LYS A 50 10.19 -1.79 9.07
N LEU A 51 11.40 -2.15 8.64
CA LEU A 51 11.85 -1.95 7.26
C LEU A 51 11.05 -2.82 6.28
N ASP A 52 10.90 -4.11 6.56
CA ASP A 52 10.12 -5.05 5.73
C ASP A 52 8.66 -4.58 5.63
N PHE A 53 8.07 -4.19 6.76
CA PHE A 53 6.72 -3.61 6.78
C PHE A 53 6.61 -2.35 5.89
N LEU A 54 7.61 -1.45 5.93
CA LEU A 54 7.58 -0.24 5.11
C LEU A 54 7.62 -0.55 3.62
N GLU A 55 8.30 -1.62 3.19
CA GLU A 55 8.32 -2.04 1.78
C GLU A 55 6.93 -2.51 1.31
N GLU A 56 6.27 -3.35 2.10
CA GLU A 56 4.90 -3.80 1.83
C GLU A 56 3.91 -2.62 1.86
N PHE A 57 4.01 -1.77 2.88
CA PHE A 57 3.15 -0.59 3.02
C PHE A 57 3.30 0.40 1.85
N CYS A 58 4.53 0.64 1.39
CA CYS A 58 4.76 1.50 0.23
C CYS A 58 4.19 0.88 -1.06
N THR A 59 4.27 -0.44 -1.20
CA THR A 59 3.65 -1.18 -2.32
C THR A 59 2.13 -1.03 -2.32
N LEU A 60 1.49 -1.13 -1.15
CA LEU A 60 0.05 -0.87 -0.99
C LEU A 60 -0.32 0.56 -1.38
N LYS A 61 0.46 1.57 -0.93
CA LYS A 61 0.21 2.97 -1.26
C LYS A 61 0.31 3.24 -2.76
N LEU A 62 1.31 2.68 -3.44
CA LEU A 62 1.43 2.82 -4.89
C LEU A 62 0.28 2.13 -5.63
N THR A 63 -0.14 0.95 -5.16
CA THR A 63 -1.28 0.21 -5.73
C THR A 63 -2.56 1.02 -5.61
N LEU A 64 -2.82 1.59 -4.44
CA LEU A 64 -3.95 2.49 -4.20
C LEU A 64 -3.92 3.71 -5.15
N ASN A 65 -2.74 4.32 -5.35
CA ASN A 65 -2.60 5.45 -6.27
C ASN A 65 -2.89 5.04 -7.71
N ASN A 66 -2.45 3.86 -8.16
CA ASN A 66 -2.75 3.35 -9.50
C ASN A 66 -4.24 3.13 -9.72
N ILE A 67 -4.92 2.46 -8.77
CA ILE A 67 -6.37 2.26 -8.85
C ILE A 67 -7.11 3.60 -8.85
N ASN A 68 -6.63 4.57 -8.05
CA ASN A 68 -7.19 5.91 -8.06
C ASN A 68 -7.06 6.58 -9.43
N ASN A 69 -5.88 6.47 -10.07
CA ASN A 69 -5.67 7.02 -11.41
C ASN A 69 -6.58 6.35 -12.45
N GLU A 70 -6.76 5.03 -12.37
CA GLU A 70 -7.71 4.30 -13.21
C GLU A 70 -9.14 4.81 -13.02
N ILE A 71 -9.59 5.01 -11.78
CA ILE A 71 -10.90 5.58 -11.48
C ILE A 71 -11.04 6.98 -12.08
N GLN A 72 -10.01 7.83 -11.99
CA GLN A 72 -10.05 9.17 -12.59
C GLN A 72 -10.16 9.10 -14.12
N THR A 73 -9.45 8.19 -14.77
CA THR A 73 -9.60 7.94 -16.21
C THR A 73 -11.02 7.48 -16.56
N LEU A 74 -11.58 6.56 -15.79
CA LEU A 74 -12.95 6.08 -15.99
C LEU A 74 -14.01 7.18 -15.79
N ILE A 75 -13.79 8.08 -14.84
CA ILE A 75 -14.63 9.28 -14.65
C ILE A 75 -14.57 10.17 -15.88
N ASN A 76 -13.37 10.51 -16.34
CA ASN A 76 -13.17 11.38 -17.50
C ASN A 76 -13.76 10.77 -18.79
N ASP A 77 -13.73 9.44 -18.91
CA ASP A 77 -14.29 8.70 -20.02
C ASP A 77 -15.81 8.50 -19.94
N GLY A 78 -16.46 8.85 -18.82
CA GLY A 78 -17.87 8.55 -18.57
C GLY A 78 -18.18 7.05 -18.42
N LYS A 79 -17.17 6.23 -18.12
CA LYS A 79 -17.24 4.75 -18.05
C LYS A 79 -17.22 4.20 -16.63
N LEU A 80 -17.29 5.07 -15.61
CA LEU A 80 -17.26 4.64 -14.21
C LEU A 80 -18.46 3.75 -13.84
N PHE A 81 -19.57 3.94 -14.54
CA PHE A 81 -20.78 3.13 -14.44
C PHE A 81 -21.12 2.55 -15.80
N SER A 82 -21.54 1.29 -15.82
CA SER A 82 -22.21 0.71 -16.98
C SER A 82 -23.70 0.61 -16.72
N GLU A 83 -24.51 1.03 -17.68
CA GLU A 83 -25.93 0.71 -17.72
C GLU A 83 -26.06 -0.73 -18.20
N THR A 84 -26.62 -1.59 -17.36
CA THR A 84 -27.03 -2.94 -17.79
C THR A 84 -28.53 -2.95 -17.94
N ASP A 85 -29.01 -3.34 -19.13
CA ASP A 85 -30.42 -3.61 -19.37
C ASP A 85 -30.85 -4.82 -18.53
N ASN A 86 -31.74 -4.55 -17.60
CA ASN A 86 -32.47 -5.53 -16.83
C ASN A 86 -33.86 -5.66 -17.46
N ASN A 87 -34.32 -6.90 -17.65
CA ASN A 87 -35.61 -7.30 -18.24
C ASN A 87 -36.88 -6.66 -17.62
N ARG A 88 -36.73 -5.73 -16.65
CA ARG A 88 -37.77 -4.96 -15.97
C ARG A 88 -37.81 -3.46 -16.36
N GLY A 89 -37.03 -3.03 -17.35
CA GLY A 89 -37.18 -1.71 -17.99
C GLY A 89 -36.70 -0.50 -17.18
N LYS A 90 -35.88 -0.69 -16.13
CA LYS A 90 -35.21 0.40 -15.41
C LYS A 90 -33.71 0.16 -15.37
N PRO A 91 -32.87 0.93 -16.09
CA PRO A 91 -31.43 0.70 -16.13
C PRO A 91 -30.86 0.61 -14.72
N LYS A 92 -30.09 -0.44 -14.45
CA LYS A 92 -29.33 -0.57 -13.21
C LYS A 92 -27.89 -0.13 -13.48
N GLU A 93 -27.43 0.88 -12.76
CA GLU A 93 -26.02 1.26 -12.74
C GLU A 93 -25.21 0.16 -12.06
N VAL A 94 -24.25 -0.41 -12.79
CA VAL A 94 -23.27 -1.34 -12.25
C VAL A 94 -21.96 -0.57 -12.06
N ARG A 95 -21.44 -0.59 -10.82
CA ARG A 95 -20.18 0.06 -10.46
C ARG A 95 -19.02 -0.67 -11.12
N HIS A 96 -18.06 0.07 -11.66
CA HIS A 96 -16.83 -0.52 -12.17
C HIS A 96 -16.04 -1.26 -11.07
N PRO A 97 -15.47 -2.45 -11.34
CA PRO A 97 -14.69 -3.23 -10.36
C PRO A 97 -13.53 -2.46 -9.71
N ALA A 98 -12.99 -1.45 -10.39
CA ALA A 98 -11.96 -0.56 -9.84
C ALA A 98 -12.40 0.13 -8.54
N LEU A 99 -13.68 0.50 -8.40
CA LEU A 99 -14.21 1.10 -7.16
C LEU A 99 -14.20 0.13 -5.98
N ILE A 100 -14.46 -1.16 -6.23
CA ILE A 100 -14.41 -2.20 -5.20
C ILE A 100 -12.96 -2.41 -4.76
N SER A 101 -12.06 -2.54 -5.74
CA SER A 101 -10.62 -2.72 -5.52
C SER A 101 -10.02 -1.55 -4.74
N TYR A 102 -10.43 -0.31 -5.07
CA TYR A 102 -10.04 0.90 -4.35
C TYR A 102 -10.51 0.85 -2.89
N GLY A 103 -11.77 0.47 -2.67
CA GLY A 103 -12.33 0.38 -1.32
C GLY A 103 -11.57 -0.59 -0.42
N GLN A 104 -11.13 -1.72 -0.97
CA GLN A 104 -10.32 -2.70 -0.23
C GLN A 104 -8.89 -2.17 0.00
N ALA A 105 -8.21 -1.73 -1.05
CA ALA A 105 -6.85 -1.19 -0.94
C ALA A 105 -6.76 0.01 0.02
N TYR A 106 -7.80 0.85 0.07
CA TYR A 106 -7.87 1.98 1.00
C TYR A 106 -7.99 1.53 2.46
N LYS A 107 -8.78 0.48 2.74
CA LYS A 107 -8.87 -0.09 4.10
C LYS A 107 -7.53 -0.64 4.56
N ASP A 108 -6.86 -1.40 3.71
CA ASP A 108 -5.56 -2.00 4.03
C ASP A 108 -4.48 -0.93 4.22
N TYR A 109 -4.46 0.10 3.37
CA TYR A 109 -3.60 1.26 3.54
C TYR A 109 -3.87 1.99 4.87
N LYS A 110 -5.14 2.20 5.23
CA LYS A 110 -5.50 2.86 6.49
C LYS A 110 -5.01 2.05 7.69
N ALA A 111 -5.25 0.75 7.70
CA ALA A 111 -4.79 -0.15 8.77
C ALA A 111 -3.26 -0.13 8.89
N GLY A 112 -2.54 -0.17 7.76
CA GLY A 112 -1.08 -0.05 7.77
C GLY A 112 -0.59 1.30 8.31
N TYR A 113 -1.29 2.40 7.99
CA TYR A 113 -0.93 3.72 8.49
C TYR A 113 -1.16 3.85 10.00
N GLU A 114 -2.19 3.21 10.56
CA GLU A 114 -2.43 3.17 12.01
C GLU A 114 -1.27 2.51 12.77
N ILE A 115 -0.63 1.49 12.20
CA ILE A 115 0.59 0.87 12.77
C ILE A 115 1.74 1.88 12.81
N ILE A 116 1.93 2.65 11.73
CA ILE A 116 2.95 3.71 11.66
C ILE A 116 2.69 4.78 12.72
N GLU A 117 1.43 5.19 12.91
CA GLU A 117 1.07 6.14 13.97
C GLU A 117 1.36 5.59 15.37
N GLN A 118 1.14 4.30 15.62
CA GLN A 118 1.48 3.67 16.89
C GLN A 118 2.98 3.69 17.14
N TRP A 119 3.81 3.41 16.14
CA TRP A 119 5.27 3.52 16.27
C TRP A 119 5.72 4.92 16.64
N ILE A 120 5.13 5.94 16.01
CA ILE A 120 5.41 7.35 16.32
C ILE A 120 4.98 7.66 17.76
N LYS A 121 3.82 7.17 18.21
CA LYS A 121 3.36 7.36 19.59
C LYS A 121 4.34 6.73 20.59
N ILE A 122 4.72 5.47 20.40
CA ILE A 122 5.66 4.74 21.28
C ILE A 122 7.02 5.46 21.32
N ALA A 123 7.55 5.87 20.17
CA ALA A 123 8.84 6.55 20.08
C ALA A 123 8.88 7.90 20.80
N ASN A 124 7.72 8.57 20.95
CA ASN A 124 7.61 9.88 21.60
C ASN A 124 7.01 9.82 23.01
N GLN A 125 6.66 8.63 23.50
CA GLN A 125 6.39 8.42 24.91
C GLN A 125 7.73 8.45 25.65
N LYS A 126 8.10 9.63 26.17
CA LYS A 126 9.15 9.74 27.20
C LYS A 126 8.71 8.90 28.41
N ASP A 127 9.66 8.16 28.98
CA ASP A 127 9.54 7.38 30.22
C ASP A 127 8.65 8.07 31.27
N ASN A 128 7.39 7.65 31.33
CA ASN A 128 6.56 7.72 32.54
C ASN A 128 6.33 6.31 33.09
N SER A 129 7.08 5.30 32.60
CA SER A 129 7.13 3.99 33.23
C SER A 129 8.37 3.93 34.10
N ASP A 130 8.14 3.89 35.41
CA ASP A 130 9.10 3.34 36.36
C ASP A 130 9.75 2.10 35.74
N THR A 131 11.09 2.07 35.77
CA THR A 131 11.94 0.97 35.36
C THR A 131 11.28 -0.38 35.66
N PHE A 132 10.84 -1.09 34.61
CA PHE A 132 10.40 -2.47 34.72
C PHE A 132 11.62 -3.32 35.07
N ASN A 133 11.83 -3.54 36.37
CA ASN A 133 12.99 -4.23 36.90
C ASN A 133 12.82 -5.73 36.65
N PHE A 134 13.52 -6.28 35.66
CA PHE A 134 13.53 -7.72 35.34
C PHE A 134 14.06 -8.61 36.48
N ASN A 135 14.64 -8.03 37.53
CA ASN A 135 15.22 -8.76 38.65
C ASN A 135 14.22 -9.46 39.59
N ASN A 136 12.90 -9.27 39.41
CA ASN A 136 11.88 -9.92 40.25
C ASN A 136 11.29 -11.23 39.68
N LEU A 137 11.83 -11.77 38.57
CA LEU A 137 11.36 -13.03 37.97
C LEU A 137 12.11 -14.28 38.45
N TYR A 138 13.17 -14.09 39.26
CA TYR A 138 13.89 -15.15 39.94
C TYR A 138 14.13 -14.73 41.39
N ASP A 139 13.05 -14.58 42.15
CA ASP A 139 13.16 -14.70 43.60
C ASP A 139 12.47 -15.98 44.05
N ASN A 140 13.18 -16.69 44.91
CA ASN A 140 13.09 -18.12 45.12
C ASN A 140 11.79 -18.51 45.83
N SER A 141 11.12 -19.53 45.30
CA SER A 141 10.36 -20.45 46.15
C SER A 141 10.52 -21.89 45.63
N GLU A 142 11.72 -22.42 45.82
CA GLU A 142 11.78 -23.74 46.45
C GLU A 142 11.07 -23.60 47.81
N GLU A 143 9.90 -24.21 47.96
CA GLU A 143 9.42 -24.82 49.20
C GLU A 143 7.98 -25.34 49.02
N LYS A 144 7.85 -26.65 48.73
CA LYS A 144 7.26 -27.63 49.65
C LYS A 144 7.28 -29.04 49.06
#